data_AF-A0A2T0XGC9-F1
#
_entry.id   AF-A0A2T0XGC9-F1
#
_cell.length_a   1.000
_cell.length_b   1.000
_cell.length_c   1.000
_cell.angle_alpha   90.00
_cell.angle_beta   90.00
_cell.angle_gamma   90.00
#
_symmetry.space_group_name_H-M   'P 1'
#
loop_
_entity.id
_entity.type
_entity.pdbx_description
1 polymer ?
#
loop_
_entity_poly.entity_id
_entity_poly.type
_entity_poly.pdbx_seq_one_letter_code
_entity_poly.pdbx_strand_id
1 'polypeptide(L)' 'MPTSKTPDVWLDILDVQVSPDRLSQNLESYAEILHEIRKLRDLDLTDVHPAVIFEPTAPYRKS' A
#
# COMPACT_ATOMS: atom_id res chain seq x y z
N MET A 1 8.53 20.90 24.94
CA MET A 1 8.45 20.68 23.49
C MET A 1 7.73 19.36 23.26
N PRO A 2 6.53 19.29 22.65
CA PRO A 2 5.95 18.00 22.32
C PRO A 2 6.59 17.51 21.02
N THR A 3 7.30 16.38 21.09
CA THR A 3 7.77 15.66 19.91
C THR A 3 6.55 15.17 19.14
N SER A 4 6.32 15.69 17.94
CA SER A 4 5.33 15.14 17.00
C SER A 4 5.69 13.69 16.72
N LYS A 5 5.07 12.74 17.43
CA LYS A 5 5.27 11.31 17.24
C LYS A 5 4.56 10.96 15.93
N THR A 6 5.32 10.50 14.93
CA THR A 6 4.73 9.93 13.71
C THR A 6 3.73 8.84 14.12
N PRO A 7 2.49 8.86 13.61
CA PRO A 7 1.49 7.87 14.00
C PRO A 7 1.97 6.46 13.67
N ASP A 8 1.73 5.55 14.59
CA ASP A 8 2.01 4.14 14.39
C ASP A 8 0.88 3.59 13.50
N VAL A 9 1.16 3.42 12.21
CA VAL A 9 0.17 2.96 11.22
C VAL A 9 -0.48 1.63 11.64
N TRP A 10 0.24 0.75 12.33
CA TRP A 10 -0.29 -0.55 12.73
C TRP A 10 -1.26 -0.42 13.89
N LEU A 11 -0.92 0.40 14.89
CA LEU A 11 -1.76 0.58 16.06
C LEU A 11 -2.87 1.61 15.83
N ASP A 12 -2.54 2.78 15.29
CA ASP A 12 -3.44 3.93 15.22
C ASP A 12 -4.49 3.81 14.10
N ILE A 13 -4.20 3.02 13.05
CA ILE A 13 -5.11 2.85 11.90
C ILE A 13 -5.70 1.44 11.86
N LEU A 14 -4.89 0.42 12.11
CA LEU A 14 -5.31 -0.97 11.96
C LEU A 14 -5.69 -1.62 13.31
N ASP A 15 -5.44 -0.96 14.44
CA ASP A 15 -5.64 -1.48 15.80
C ASP A 15 -4.97 -2.85 16.02
N VAL A 16 -3.80 -3.04 15.39
CA VAL A 16 -3.00 -4.26 15.50
C VAL A 16 -1.71 -3.96 16.24
N GLN A 17 -1.52 -4.59 17.39
CA GLN A 17 -0.22 -4.65 18.04
C GLN A 17 0.67 -5.71 17.35
N VAL A 18 1.64 -5.25 16.57
CA VAL A 18 2.64 -6.11 15.93
C VAL A 18 3.92 -6.08 16.75
N SER A 19 4.28 -7.20 17.36
CA SER A 19 5.59 -7.31 18.03
C SER A 19 6.72 -7.36 17.00
N PRO A 20 7.95 -6.91 17.35
CA PRO A 20 9.10 -6.98 16.44
C PRO A 20 9.37 -8.40 15.92
N ASP A 21 9.24 -9.42 16.78
CA ASP A 21 9.46 -10.82 16.38
C ASP A 21 8.42 -11.30 15.37
N ARG A 22 7.15 -10.91 15.56
CA ARG A 22 6.06 -11.24 14.62
C ARG A 22 6.23 -10.52 13.30
N LEU A 23 6.73 -9.28 13.32
CA LEU A 23 7.06 -8.56 12.10
C LEU A 23 8.17 -9.26 11.33
N SER A 24 9.28 -9.61 11.99
CA SER A 24 10.40 -10.32 11.38
C SER A 24 9.97 -11.66 10.79
N GLN A 25 9.20 -12.45 11.55
CA GLN A 25 8.68 -13.73 11.07
C GLN A 25 7.78 -13.57 9.84
N ASN A 26 6.90 -12.57 9.84
CA ASN A 26 6.03 -12.29 8.69
C ASN A 26 6.85 -11.85 7.47
N LEU A 27 7.86 -10.99 7.64
CA LEU A 27 8.71 -10.54 6.55
C LEU A 27 9.47 -11.69 5.91
N GLU A 28 10.02 -12.61 6.72
CA GLU A 28 10.67 -13.81 6.21
C GLU A 28 9.67 -14.74 5.50
N SER A 29 8.52 -15.00 6.12
CA SER A 29 7.51 -15.92 5.57
C SER A 29 6.94 -15.46 4.23
N TYR A 30 6.87 -14.14 4.01
CA TYR A 30 6.28 -13.55 2.81
C TYR A 30 7.31 -12.89 1.87
N ALA A 31 8.61 -13.15 2.08
CA ALA A 31 9.69 -12.53 1.29
C ALA A 31 9.52 -12.74 -0.22
N GLU A 32 9.17 -13.95 -0.65
CA GLU A 32 8.95 -14.29 -2.07
C GLU A 32 7.73 -13.54 -2.65
N ILE A 33 6.65 -13.41 -1.88
CA ILE A 33 5.46 -12.64 -2.31
C ILE A 33 5.82 -11.17 -2.47
N LEU A 34 6.58 -10.60 -1.53
CA LEU A 34 7.06 -9.23 -1.61
C LEU A 34 7.97 -9.02 -2.84
N HIS A 35 8.77 -10.02 -3.20
CA HIS A 35 9.59 -10.00 -4.40
C HIS A 35 8.74 -9.93 -5.67
N GLU A 36 7.71 -10.78 -5.81
CA GLU A 36 6.82 -10.73 -6.99
C GLU A 36 6.00 -9.43 -7.05
N ILE A 37 5.51 -8.93 -5.91
CA ILE A 37 4.81 -7.64 -5.86
C ILE A 37 5.72 -6.51 -6.33
N ARG A 38 7.01 -6.54 -5.97
CA ARG A 38 7.97 -5.52 -6.43
C ARG A 38 8.09 -5.54 -7.96
N LYS A 39 8.19 -6.73 -8.58
CA LYS A 39 8.22 -6.85 -10.06
C LYS A 39 7.00 -6.20 -10.71
N LEU A 40 5.80 -6.40 -10.13
CA LEU A 40 4.57 -5.80 -10.64
C LEU A 40 4.55 -4.27 -10.50
N ARG A 41 5.20 -3.71 -9.47
CA ARG A 41 5.29 -2.25 -9.28
C ARG A 41 6.28 -1.60 -10.23
N ASP A 42 7.33 -2.32 -10.61
CA ASP A 42 8.35 -1.85 -11.54
C ASP A 42 7.91 -2.01 -13.01
N LEU A 43 6.82 -2.75 -13.25
CA LEU A 43 6.25 -2.93 -14.58
C LEU A 43 5.49 -1.67 -15.02
N ASP A 44 6.06 -0.96 -15.99
CA ASP A 44 5.36 0.12 -16.67
C ASP A 44 4.41 -0.44 -17.72
N LEU A 45 3.11 -0.30 -17.47
CA LEU A 45 2.04 -0.72 -18.38
C LEU A 45 1.42 0.46 -19.15
N THR A 46 1.98 1.66 -19.05
CA THR A 46 1.39 2.89 -19.61
C THR A 46 1.11 2.78 -21.11
N ASP A 47 1.96 2.07 -21.85
CA ASP A 47 1.82 1.86 -23.29
C ASP A 47 0.69 0.89 -23.68
N VAL A 48 0.29 -0.02 -22.78
CA VAL A 48 -0.70 -1.09 -23.05
C VAL A 48 -2.04 -0.83 -22.36
N HIS A 49 -2.00 -0.29 -21.15
CA HIS A 49 -3.17 0.05 -20.35
C HIS A 49 -3.08 1.51 -19.94
N PRO A 50 -3.85 2.43 -20.56
CA PRO A 50 -3.92 3.79 -20.06
C PRO A 50 -4.41 3.77 -18.61
N ALA A 51 -3.81 4.58 -17.75
CA ALA A 51 -4.19 4.67 -16.35
C ALA A 51 -5.72 4.83 -16.22
N VAL A 52 -6.36 3.95 -15.45
CA VAL A 52 -7.78 4.10 -15.14
C VAL A 52 -7.93 5.27 -14.18
N ILE A 53 -8.17 6.45 -14.73
CA ILE A 53 -8.50 7.64 -13.95
C ILE A 53 -9.96 7.51 -13.54
N PHE A 54 -10.20 7.14 -12.28
CA PHE A 54 -11.53 7.23 -11.71
C PHE A 54 -11.83 8.70 -11.40
N GLU A 55 -12.52 9.39 -12.31
CA GLU A 55 -12.94 10.78 -12.14
C GLU A 55 -14.46 10.87 -11.88
N PRO A 56 -14.90 10.80 -10.61
CA PRO A 56 -16.31 10.76 -10.27
C PRO A 56 -17.09 12.06 -10.59
N THR A 57 -16.37 13.15 -10.87
CA THR A 57 -16.88 14.46 -11.28
C THR A 57 -17.01 14.62 -12.80
N ALA A 58 -16.65 13.59 -13.59
CA ALA A 58 -16.59 13.73 -15.03
C ALA A 58 -17.98 14.04 -15.66
N PRO A 59 -18.05 14.95 -16.65
CA PRO A 59 -19.32 15.48 -17.16
C PRO A 59 -20.25 14.45 -17.82
N TYR A 60 -19.73 13.29 -18.24
CA TYR A 60 -20.52 12.24 -18.93
C TYR A 60 -21.44 11.46 -18.00
N ARG A 61 -21.44 11.73 -16.68
CA ARG A 61 -22.29 11.08 -15.68
C ARG A 61 -23.69 11.69 -15.52
N LYS A 62 -24.13 12.59 -16.40
CA LYS A 62 -25.53 13.04 -16.38
C LYS A 62 -26.44 11.97 -17.01
N SER A 63 -26.84 11.01 -16.18
CA SER A 63 -28.07 10.21 -16.36
C SER A 63 -29.09 10.64 -15.32
#